data_AF-A0A9Q3FZW9-F1
#
_entry.id   AF-A0A9Q3FZW9-F1
#
_cell.length_a   1.000
_cell.length_b   1.000
_cell.length_c   1.000
_cell.angle_alpha   90.00
_cell.angle_beta   90.00
_cell.angle_gamma   90.00
#
_symmetry.space_group_name_H-M   'P 1'
#
loop_
_entity.id
_entity.type
_entity.pdbx_description
1 polymer ?
#
loop_
_entity_poly.entity_id
_entity_poly.type
_entity_poly.pdbx_seq_one_letter_code
_entity_poly.pdbx_strand_id
1 'polypeptide(L)'
;MEWVTALPPGGDRSYNASLVLVERYSKTEMFVTFPKDDTAMDTAIMIQNKVIIHTALFQNIIGDRESIVTSAVWTNLHNLFGENLSFSTAYHLQNDGLE
;
A
#
# COMPACT_ATOMS: atom_id res chain seq x y z
N MET A 1 -1.56 7.34 -0.88
CA MET A 1 -1.69 6.13 -0.04
C MET A 1 -0.72 6.23 1.10
N GLU A 2 -0.94 5.51 2.19
CA GLU A 2 -0.19 5.71 3.42
C GLU A 2 0.07 4.39 4.15
N TRP A 3 1.27 4.22 4.70
CA TRP A 3 1.63 3.07 5.53
C TRP A 3 1.57 3.45 7.01
N VAL A 4 0.88 2.63 7.80
CA VAL A 4 0.80 2.76 9.26
C VAL A 4 1.36 1.47 9.87
N THR A 5 2.49 1.52 10.56
CA THR A 5 3.24 0.29 10.96
C THR A 5 3.40 0.08 12.47
N ALA A 6 2.82 0.95 13.29
CA ALA A 6 2.93 0.93 14.75
C ALA A 6 1.57 0.78 15.44
N LEU A 7 0.68 -0.03 14.87
CA LEU A 7 -0.63 -0.30 15.47
C LEU A 7 -0.50 -1.31 16.62
N PRO A 8 -1.36 -1.23 17.65
CA PRO A 8 -1.48 -2.32 18.62
C PRO A 8 -1.78 -3.65 17.89
N PRO A 9 -1.13 -4.77 18.25
CA PRO A 9 -1.37 -6.05 17.60
C PRO A 9 -2.80 -6.50 17.83
N GLY A 10 -3.49 -6.89 16.75
CA GLY A 10 -4.88 -7.33 16.77
C GLY A 10 -5.14 -8.64 16.03
N GLY A 11 -6.14 -9.38 16.52
CA GLY A 11 -6.59 -10.65 15.93
C GLY A 11 -5.59 -11.80 16.05
N ASP A 12 -5.93 -12.95 15.47
CA ASP A 12 -5.17 -14.20 15.64
C ASP A 12 -3.77 -14.18 15.01
N ARG A 13 -3.51 -13.26 14.06
CA ARG A 13 -2.23 -13.12 13.37
C ARG A 13 -1.42 -11.90 13.84
N SER A 14 -1.81 -11.23 14.92
CA SER A 14 -1.11 -10.06 15.46
C SER A 14 -0.90 -8.95 14.43
N TYR A 15 -1.95 -8.62 13.69
CA TYR A 15 -1.96 -7.52 12.72
C TYR A 15 -1.61 -6.21 13.43
N ASN A 16 -0.48 -5.60 13.07
CA ASN A 16 0.07 -4.39 13.69
C ASN A 16 0.54 -3.35 12.65
N ALA A 17 0.28 -3.60 11.37
CA ALA A 17 0.49 -2.65 10.29
C ALA A 17 -0.71 -2.62 9.33
N SER A 18 -0.90 -1.49 8.65
CA SER A 18 -1.96 -1.26 7.67
C SER A 18 -1.47 -0.39 6.53
N LEU A 19 -1.89 -0.73 5.31
CA LEU A 19 -1.81 0.11 4.13
C LEU A 19 -3.19 0.75 3.89
N VAL A 20 -3.21 2.08 3.78
CA VAL A 20 -4.40 2.86 3.45
C VAL A 20 -4.34 3.26 1.98
N LEU A 21 -5.33 2.81 1.22
CA LEU A 21 -5.53 3.16 -0.18
C LEU A 21 -6.78 4.02 -0.30
N VAL A 22 -6.67 5.15 -1.01
CA VAL A 22 -7.81 6.04 -1.25
C VAL A 22 -8.04 6.13 -2.75
N GLU A 23 -9.23 5.73 -3.18
CA GLU A 23 -9.67 5.88 -4.56
C GLU A 23 -10.00 7.35 -4.84
N ARG A 24 -9.44 7.92 -5.92
CA ARG A 24 -9.46 9.37 -6.13
C ARG A 24 -10.83 9.92 -6.49
N TYR A 25 -11.66 9.15 -7.20
CA TYR A 25 -12.95 9.58 -7.72
C TYR A 25 -14.07 9.50 -6.67
N SER A 26 -14.28 8.30 -6.11
CA SER A 26 -15.30 8.02 -5.11
C SER A 26 -14.89 8.43 -3.69
N LYS A 27 -13.60 8.73 -3.45
CA LYS A 27 -13.04 8.95 -2.12
C LYS A 27 -13.21 7.74 -1.19
N THR A 28 -13.39 6.55 -1.77
CA THR A 28 -13.48 5.32 -0.99
C THR A 28 -12.12 4.98 -0.41
N GLU A 29 -12.09 4.77 0.90
CA GLU A 29 -10.92 4.32 1.63
C GLU A 29 -10.94 2.79 1.73
N MET A 30 -9.78 2.18 1.50
CA MET A 30 -9.56 0.75 1.67
C MET A 30 -8.37 0.52 2.58
N PHE A 31 -8.54 -0.41 3.52
CA PHE A 31 -7.54 -0.76 4.51
C PHE A 31 -7.07 -2.21 4.28
N VAL A 32 -5.76 -2.38 4.16
CA VAL A 32 -5.13 -3.70 4.09
C VAL A 32 -4.22 -3.85 5.30
N THR A 33 -4.62 -4.67 6.27
CA THR A 33 -3.83 -4.92 7.49
C THR A 33 -2.95 -6.15 7.34
N PHE A 34 -1.69 -6.08 7.77
CA PHE A 34 -0.71 -7.19 7.78
C PHE A 34 0.11 -7.17 9.09
N PRO A 35 0.68 -8.32 9.50
CA PRO A 35 1.78 -8.34 10.44
C PRO A 35 2.97 -7.56 9.88
N LYS A 36 3.63 -6.75 10.71
CA LYS A 36 4.79 -5.93 10.37
C LYS A 36 5.99 -6.78 9.96
N ASP A 37 6.08 -7.98 10.53
CA ASP A 37 7.17 -8.92 10.30
C ASP A 37 6.92 -9.83 9.09
N ASP A 38 5.79 -9.65 8.38
CA ASP A 38 5.53 -10.37 7.12
C ASP A 38 6.57 -9.98 6.05
N THR A 39 6.87 -10.93 5.17
CA THR A 39 7.79 -10.65 4.07
C THR A 39 7.17 -9.66 3.08
N ALA A 40 8.01 -9.01 2.29
CA ALA A 40 7.53 -8.12 1.23
C ALA A 40 6.65 -8.85 0.21
N MET A 41 6.86 -10.15 0.00
CA MET A 41 6.04 -10.97 -0.90
C MET A 41 4.67 -11.29 -0.29
N ASP A 42 4.62 -11.71 0.97
CA ASP A 42 3.36 -12.00 1.67
C ASP A 42 2.48 -10.76 1.74
N THR A 43 3.08 -9.61 2.06
CA THR A 43 2.42 -8.31 2.05
C THR A 43 1.87 -7.97 0.65
N ALA A 44 2.65 -8.20 -0.41
CA ALA A 44 2.21 -7.95 -1.79
C ALA A 44 1.02 -8.85 -2.19
N ILE A 45 1.04 -10.14 -1.83
CA ILE A 45 -0.07 -11.07 -2.07
C ILE A 45 -1.33 -10.60 -1.35
N MET A 46 -1.20 -10.13 -0.10
CA MET A 46 -2.34 -9.62 0.66
C MET A 46 -2.93 -8.35 0.05
N ILE A 47 -2.09 -7.42 -0.38
CA ILE A 47 -2.53 -6.23 -1.10
C ILE A 47 -3.23 -6.63 -2.40
N GLN A 48 -2.64 -7.54 -3.18
CA GLN A 48 -3.26 -8.03 -4.41
C GLN A 48 -4.64 -8.62 -4.14
N ASN A 49 -4.78 -9.54 -3.19
CA ASN A 49 -6.06 -10.19 -2.89
C ASN A 49 -7.15 -9.19 -2.49
N LYS A 50 -6.80 -8.09 -1.81
CA LYS A 50 -7.74 -7.04 -1.44
C LYS A 50 -8.03 -6.08 -2.58
N VAL A 51 -7.02 -5.66 -3.32
CA VAL A 51 -7.13 -4.65 -4.38
C VAL A 51 -7.69 -5.24 -5.67
N ILE A 52 -7.44 -6.53 -5.96
CA ILE A 52 -7.85 -7.16 -7.22
C ILE A 52 -9.37 -7.24 -7.37
N ILE A 53 -10.09 -7.33 -6.26
CA ILE A 53 -11.56 -7.28 -6.25
C ILE A 53 -12.06 -5.90 -6.71
N HIS A 54 -11.23 -4.87 -6.53
CA HIS A 54 -11.53 -3.49 -6.89
C HIS A 54 -10.76 -3.01 -8.13
N THR A 55 -10.05 -3.88 -8.87
CA THR A 55 -9.09 -3.46 -9.94
C THR A 55 -9.70 -2.59 -11.04
N ALA A 56 -11.01 -2.69 -11.30
CA ALA A 56 -11.69 -1.79 -12.22
C ALA A 56 -11.57 -0.29 -11.80
N LEU A 57 -11.31 -0.03 -10.52
CA LEU A 57 -11.19 1.29 -9.91
C LEU A 57 -9.74 1.79 -9.76
N PHE A 58 -8.75 0.90 -9.81
CA PHE A 58 -7.35 1.21 -9.49
C PHE A 58 -6.43 0.94 -10.68
N GLN A 59 -6.52 1.76 -11.73
CA GLN A 59 -5.62 1.69 -12.90
C GLN A 59 -4.24 2.35 -12.64
N ASN A 60 -4.18 3.26 -11.68
CA ASN A 60 -2.96 3.99 -11.33
C ASN A 60 -2.87 4.15 -9.80
N ILE A 61 -1.82 3.59 -9.22
CA ILE A 61 -1.54 3.71 -7.78
C ILE A 61 -0.41 4.72 -7.60
N ILE A 62 -0.71 5.76 -6.81
CA ILE A 62 0.26 6.79 -6.45
C ILE A 62 0.57 6.72 -4.97
N GLY A 63 1.82 6.42 -4.64
CA GLY A 63 2.30 6.27 -3.28
C GLY A 63 3.70 6.84 -3.05
N ASP A 64 3.99 7.06 -1.78
CA ASP A 64 5.27 7.61 -1.32
C ASP A 64 6.36 6.51 -1.27
N ARG A 65 7.61 6.92 -1.48
CA ARG A 65 8.77 6.03 -1.70
C ARG A 65 9.57 5.72 -0.44
N GLU A 66 9.00 5.95 0.74
CA GLU A 66 9.73 6.22 1.98
C GLU A 66 10.52 5.03 2.56
N SER A 67 10.41 3.78 2.05
CA SER A 67 11.24 2.67 2.57
C SER A 67 11.63 1.60 1.53
N ILE A 68 12.77 0.93 1.79
CA ILE A 68 13.23 -0.25 1.02
C ILE A 68 12.18 -1.38 1.06
N VAL A 69 11.50 -1.55 2.20
CA VAL A 69 10.42 -2.52 2.37
C VAL A 69 9.25 -2.19 1.44
N THR A 70 8.86 -0.91 1.40
CA THR A 70 7.83 -0.39 0.49
C THR A 70 8.23 -0.65 -0.96
N SER A 71 9.48 -0.38 -1.34
CA SER A 71 9.98 -0.66 -2.69
C SER A 71 9.89 -2.15 -3.06
N ALA A 72 10.29 -3.05 -2.15
CA ALA A 72 10.26 -4.49 -2.39
C ALA A 72 8.82 -5.02 -2.53
N VAL A 73 7.91 -4.54 -1.68
CA VAL A 73 6.47 -4.86 -1.79
C VAL A 73 5.94 -4.44 -3.16
N TRP A 74 6.30 -3.26 -3.65
CA TRP A 74 5.85 -2.78 -4.95
C TRP A 74 6.39 -3.56 -6.13
N THR A 75 7.68 -3.90 -6.10
CA THR A 75 8.27 -4.75 -7.13
C THR A 75 7.53 -6.09 -7.22
N ASN A 76 7.25 -6.71 -6.07
CA ASN A 76 6.47 -7.94 -6.02
C ASN A 76 5.03 -7.72 -6.51
N LEU A 77 4.37 -6.64 -6.09
CA LEU A 77 3.00 -6.32 -6.50
C LEU A 77 2.88 -6.09 -8.02
N HIS A 78 3.83 -5.36 -8.60
CA HIS A 78 3.90 -5.15 -10.04
C HIS A 78 4.08 -6.47 -10.79
N ASN A 79 4.95 -7.35 -10.31
CA ASN A 79 5.13 -8.69 -10.89
C ASN A 79 3.85 -9.55 -10.77
N LEU A 80 3.08 -9.38 -9.70
CA LEU A 80 1.83 -10.10 -9.47
C LEU A 80 0.66 -9.61 -10.34
N PHE A 81 0.58 -8.31 -10.65
CA PHE A 81 -0.49 -7.71 -11.48
C PHE A 81 -0.14 -7.61 -12.97
N GLY A 82 1.15 -7.66 -13.32
CA GLY A 82 1.65 -7.42 -14.68
C GLY A 82 1.48 -5.96 -15.12
N GLU A 83 1.43 -5.72 -16.43
CA GLU A 83 1.37 -4.37 -17.05
C GLU A 83 0.07 -3.58 -16.76
N ASN A 84 -0.94 -4.22 -16.16
CA ASN A 84 -2.23 -3.60 -15.88
C ASN A 84 -2.21 -2.60 -14.71
N LEU A 85 -1.13 -2.55 -13.95
CA LEU A 85 -1.01 -1.68 -12.79
C LEU A 85 0.14 -0.70 -12.97
N SER A 86 -0.20 0.54 -13.32
CA SER A 86 0.78 1.62 -13.39
C SER A 86 1.03 2.17 -11.99
N PHE A 87 2.31 2.21 -11.60
CA PHE A 87 2.74 2.86 -10.36
C PHE A 87 3.41 4.18 -10.72
N SER A 88 2.91 5.26 -10.13
CA SER A 88 3.54 6.57 -10.26
C SER A 88 3.90 7.09 -8.87
N THR A 89 5.12 7.55 -8.70
CA THR A 89 5.57 8.11 -7.43
C THR A 89 5.16 9.58 -7.34
N ALA A 90 4.45 9.96 -6.28
CA ALA A 90 4.36 11.36 -5.93
C ALA A 90 5.70 11.77 -5.29
N TYR A 91 6.30 12.85 -5.77
CA TYR A 91 7.35 13.52 -5.02
C TYR A 91 6.66 14.25 -3.87
N HIS A 92 6.69 13.68 -2.67
CA HIS A 92 6.33 14.43 -1.46
C HIS A 92 7.49 15.39 -1.17
N LEU A 93 7.49 16.55 -1.82
CA LEU A 93 8.28 17.67 -1.34
C LEU A 93 7.54 18.18 -0.09
N GLN A 94 7.74 17.52 1.05
CA GLN A 94 7.35 18.09 2.33
C GLN A 94 8.36 19.20 2.66
N ASN A 95 8.25 20.31 1.92
CA ASN A 95 8.76 21.57 2.38
C ASN A 95 7.79 22.01 3.48
N ASP A 96 8.05 21.57 4.71
CA ASP A 96 7.47 22.19 5.89
C ASP A 96 7.86 23.68 5.84
N GLY A 97 6.95 24.46 5.29
CA GLY A 97 6.91 25.90 5.48
C GLY A 97 6.65 26.13 6.96
N LEU A 98 7.73 26.33 7.70
CA LEU A 98 7.69 27.01 8.98
C LEU A 98 7.28 28.47 8.72
N GLU A 99 6.00 28.77 8.87
CA GLU A 99 5.51 30.04 9.41
C GLU A 99 4.85 29.79 10.76
#